data_AF-A0A3D2ICC9-F1
#
_entry.id   AF-A0A3D2ICC9-F1
#
_cell.length_a   1.000
_cell.length_b   1.000
_cell.length_c   1.000
_cell.angle_alpha   90.00
_cell.angle_beta   90.00
_cell.angle_gamma   90.00
#
_symmetry.space_group_name_H-M   'P 1'
#
loop_
_entity.id
_entity.type
_entity.pdbx_description
1 polymer ?
#
loop_
_entity_poly.entity_id
_entity_poly.type
_entity_poly.pdbx_seq_one_letter_code
_entity_poly.pdbx_strand_id
1 'polypeptide(L)' 'LLKANGDYIVKTAMTQSDTKKLKRIVEDYFNETQSSKAKYILSDWENISNRFCKYVPHSMVEKDLMVENK' A
#
# COMPACT_ATOMS: atom_id res chain seq x y z
N LEU A 1 2.61 -1.18 -19.44
CA LEU A 1 2.77 -1.24 -17.97
C LEU A 1 4.07 -0.53 -17.61
N LEU A 2 4.01 0.56 -16.85
CA LEU A 2 5.21 1.21 -16.33
C LEU A 2 5.96 0.18 -15.47
N LYS A 3 7.18 -0.17 -15.88
CA LYS A 3 8.05 -1.07 -15.12
C LYS A 3 8.61 -0.27 -13.96
N ALA A 4 8.42 -0.75 -12.73
CA ALA A 4 9.08 -0.17 -11.56
C ALA A 4 10.59 -0.13 -11.79
N ASN A 5 11.25 0.93 -11.33
CA ASN A 5 12.71 1.01 -11.39
C ASN A 5 13.32 0.08 -10.33
N GLY A 6 13.62 -1.15 -10.76
CA GLY A 6 14.14 -2.20 -9.90
C GLY A 6 15.51 -1.90 -9.28
N ASP A 7 16.22 -0.87 -9.77
CA ASP A 7 17.52 -0.48 -9.23
C ASP A 7 17.40 0.23 -7.87
N TYR A 8 16.21 0.78 -7.57
CA TYR A 8 15.99 1.59 -6.36
C TYR A 8 14.89 1.04 -5.46
N ILE A 9 13.85 0.43 -6.04
CA ILE A 9 12.70 -0.08 -5.30
C ILE A 9 12.50 -1.57 -5.55
N VAL A 10 12.09 -2.27 -4.49
CA VAL A 10 11.71 -3.67 -4.53
C VAL A 10 10.25 -3.81 -4.13
N LYS A 11 9.55 -4.74 -4.77
CA LYS A 11 8.18 -5.12 -4.39
C LYS A 11 8.24 -6.01 -3.15
N THR A 12 7.45 -5.70 -2.14
CA THR A 12 7.33 -6.51 -0.92
C THR A 12 5.88 -6.93 -0.68
N ALA A 13 5.69 -7.92 0.19
CA ALA A 13 4.37 -8.31 0.65
C ALA A 13 3.72 -7.17 1.46
N MET A 14 2.40 -7.02 1.33
CA MET A 14 1.66 -6.15 2.23
C MET A 14 1.31 -6.89 3.51
N THR A 15 1.72 -6.34 4.64
CA THR A 15 1.29 -6.81 5.96
C THR A 15 -0.12 -6.31 6.28
N GLN A 16 -0.76 -6.88 7.30
CA GLN A 16 -2.05 -6.35 7.78
C GLN A 16 -1.94 -4.88 8.26
N SER A 17 -0.80 -4.52 8.84
CA SER A 17 -0.51 -3.13 9.27
C SER A 17 -0.43 -2.19 8.07
N ASP A 18 0.23 -2.61 6.99
CA ASP A 18 0.29 -1.84 5.73
C ASP A 18 -1.12 -1.65 5.15
N THR A 19 -1.96 -2.69 5.12
CA THR A 19 -3.34 -2.61 4.64
C THR A 19 -4.18 -1.63 5.46
N LYS A 20 -4.07 -1.68 6.80
CA LYS A 20 -4.76 -0.75 7.71
C LYS A 20 -4.32 0.69 7.46
N LYS A 21 -3.01 0.91 7.32
CA LYS A 21 -2.43 2.23 7.03
C LYS A 21 -2.90 2.77 5.67
N LEU A 22 -2.89 1.93 4.64
CA LEU A 22 -3.35 2.30 3.31
C LEU A 22 -4.83 2.67 3.32
N LYS A 23 -5.69 1.89 4.00
CA LYS A 23 -7.11 2.19 4.11
C LYS A 23 -7.35 3.58 4.70
N ARG A 24 -6.67 3.89 5.80
CA ARG A 24 -6.75 5.20 6.46
C ARG A 24 -6.35 6.34 5.52
N ILE A 25 -5.27 6.18 4.76
CA ILE A 25 -4.85 7.19 3.77
C ILE A 25 -5.94 7.41 2.71
N VAL A 26 -6.60 6.35 2.23
CA VAL A 26 -7.68 6.47 1.23
C VAL A 26 -8.93 7.10 1.84
N GLU A 27 -9.27 6.79 3.10
CA GLU A 27 -10.36 7.41 3.86
C GLU A 27 -10.10 8.92 4.03
N ASP A 28 -8.91 9.30 4.50
CA ASP A 28 -8.50 10.70 4.65
C ASP A 28 -8.57 11.42 3.29
N TYR A 29 -8.04 10.82 2.23
CA TYR A 29 -8.09 11.39 0.89
C TYR A 29 -9.53 11.57 0.38
N PHE A 30 -10.43 10.61 0.63
CA PHE A 30 -11.85 10.75 0.27
C PHE A 30 -12.50 11.90 1.03
N ASN A 31 -12.26 12.01 2.34
CA ASN A 31 -12.86 13.06 3.16
C ASN A 31 -12.46 14.46 2.67
N GLU A 32 -11.19 14.65 2.32
CA GLU A 32 -10.66 15.94 1.86
C GLU A 32 -11.03 16.29 0.41
N THR A 33 -11.23 15.29 -0.46
CA THR A 33 -11.37 15.54 -1.92
C THR A 33 -12.71 15.14 -2.52
N GLN A 34 -13.52 14.36 -1.79
CA GLN A 34 -14.72 13.71 -2.31
C GLN A 34 -14.49 12.89 -3.59
N SER A 35 -13.27 12.35 -3.76
CA SER A 35 -12.90 11.58 -4.95
C SER A 35 -13.82 10.37 -5.17
N SER A 36 -14.47 10.32 -6.34
CA SER A 36 -15.29 9.18 -6.76
C SER A 36 -14.50 7.87 -6.84
N LYS A 37 -13.21 7.96 -7.19
CA LYS A 37 -12.31 6.80 -7.22
C LYS A 37 -12.02 6.28 -5.82
N ALA A 38 -11.75 7.17 -4.87
CA ALA A 38 -11.54 6.78 -3.48
C ALA A 38 -12.81 6.17 -2.88
N LYS A 39 -13.98 6.77 -3.15
CA LYS A 39 -15.29 6.20 -2.77
C LYS A 39 -15.47 4.78 -3.27
N TYR A 40 -15.16 4.52 -4.55
CA TYR A 40 -15.23 3.18 -5.11
C TYR A 40 -14.27 2.19 -4.42
N ILE A 41 -13.01 2.60 -4.22
CA ILE A 41 -12.01 1.77 -3.52
C ILE A 41 -12.49 1.39 -2.11
N LEU A 42 -13.06 2.34 -1.36
CA LEU A 42 -13.54 2.11 0.00
C LEU A 42 -14.81 1.25 0.03
N SER A 43 -15.70 1.39 -0.95
CA SER A 43 -16.95 0.62 -1.02
C SER A 43 -16.74 -0.88 -1.23
N ASP A 44 -15.61 -1.27 -1.80
CA ASP A 44 -15.26 -2.66 -2.12
C ASP A 44 -13.83 -2.99 -1.68
N TRP A 45 -13.49 -2.53 -0.47
CA TRP A 45 -12.13 -2.58 0.06
C TRP A 45 -11.51 -3.98 0.05
N GLU A 46 -12.26 -5.00 0.48
CA GLU A 46 -11.74 -6.38 0.58
C GLU A 46 -11.31 -6.96 -0.77
N ASN A 47 -11.99 -6.59 -1.86
CA ASN A 47 -11.65 -7.07 -3.20
C ASN A 47 -10.58 -6.19 -3.88
N ILE A 48 -10.61 -4.89 -3.62
CA ILE A 48 -9.73 -3.91 -4.29
C ILE A 48 -8.36 -3.84 -3.62
N SER A 49 -8.28 -3.95 -2.29
CA SER A 49 -7.03 -3.85 -1.52
C SER A 49 -5.96 -4.84 -2.01
N ASN A 50 -6.37 -6.05 -2.41
CA ASN A 50 -5.50 -7.09 -2.96
C ASN A 50 -4.84 -6.73 -4.31
N ARG A 51 -5.25 -5.63 -4.94
CA ARG A 51 -4.69 -5.14 -6.21
C ARG A 51 -3.57 -4.12 -6.02
N PHE A 52 -3.36 -3.63 -4.80
CA PHE A 52 -2.24 -2.74 -4.50
C PHE A 52 -0.94 -3.52 -4.38
N CYS A 53 0.17 -2.84 -4.65
CA CYS A 53 1.51 -3.37 -4.51
C CYS A 53 2.30 -2.44 -3.59
N LYS A 54 2.93 -3.00 -2.56
CA LYS A 54 3.92 -2.28 -1.74
C LYS A 54 5.26 -2.32 -2.45
N TYR A 55 5.86 -1.14 -2.62
CA TYR A 55 7.22 -0.98 -3.06
C TYR A 55 7.98 -0.19 -2.01
N VAL A 56 9.17 -0.64 -1.67
CA VAL A 56 10.05 0.04 -0.71
C VAL A 56 11.43 0.23 -1.32
N PRO A 57 12.18 1.27 -0.92
CA PRO A 57 13.59 1.39 -1.27
C PRO A 57 14.40 0.18 -0.80
N HIS A 58 15.42 -0.23 -1.56
CA HIS A 58 16.33 -1.32 -1.16
C HIS A 58 16.92 -1.11 0.24
N SER A 59 17.23 0.14 0.59
CA SER A 59 17.75 0.53 1.90
C SER A 59 16.79 0.31 3.08
N MET A 60 15.52 0.01 2.83
CA MET A 60 14.50 -0.24 3.85
C MET A 60 14.14 -1.72 4.03
N VAL A 61 14.65 -2.60 3.17
CA VAL A 61 14.30 -4.03 3.17
C VAL A 61 14.77 -4.74 4.44
N GLU A 62 15.95 -4.40 4.97
CA GLU A 62 16.46 -4.98 6.23
C GLU A 62 15.58 -4.60 7.44
N LYS A 63 14.91 -3.46 7.40
CA LYS A 63 14.01 -3.02 8.49
C LYS A 63 12.67 -3.73 8.46
N ASP A 64 12.13 -4.01 7.27
CA ASP A 64 10.84 -4.71 7.12
C ASP A 64 10.96 -6.21 7.50
N LEU A 65 12.10 -6.86 7.26
CA LEU A 65 12.34 -8.26 7.64
C LEU A 65 12.54 -8.49 9.15
N MET A 66 12.96 -7.47 9.91
CA MET A 66 13.12 -7.58 11.37
C MET A 66 11.81 -7.41 12.15
N VAL A 67 10.73 -6.91 11.53
CA VAL A 67 9.42 -6.75 12.17
C VAL A 67 8.61 -8.05 12.17
N GLU A 68 8.90 -9.01 11.28
CA GLU A 68 8.22 -10.32 11.23
C GLU A 68 8.76 -11.33 12.26
N ASN A 69 9.88 -11.07 12.92
CA ASN A 69 10.54 -12.00 13.87
C ASN A 69 10.44 -11.55 15.35
N LYS A 70 9.44 -10.75 15.71
CA LYS A 70 9.16 -10.34 17.09
C LYS A 70 7.68 -10.49 17.43
#